data_AF-A0A6M0FWU1-F1
#
_entry.id   AF-A0A6M0FWU1-F1
#
_cell.length_a   1.000
_cell.length_b   1.000
_cell.length_c   1.000
_cell.angle_alpha   90.00
_cell.angle_beta   90.00
_cell.angle_gamma   90.00
#
_symmetry.space_group_name_H-M   'P 1'
#
loop_
_entity.id
_entity.type
_entity.pdbx_description
1 polymer ?
#
loop_
_entity_poly.entity_id
_entity_poly.type
_entity_poly.pdbx_seq_one_letter_code
_entity_poly.pdbx_strand_id
1 'polypeptide(L)' 'MEILGKGSSGDGVKRLQERLQEFGFYQGDITSNFNEETENAVKAFQDTDGLAADGIVGVITLHGLNLLPINTTELV' A
#
# COMPACT_ATOMS: atom_id res chain seq x y z
N MET A 1 -2.52 -7.80 12.48
CA MET A 1 -1.82 -7.08 11.40
C MET A 1 -2.49 -7.46 10.10
N GLU A 2 -2.95 -6.49 9.34
CA GLU A 2 -3.52 -6.70 8.01
C GLU A 2 -2.38 -6.62 6.99
N ILE A 3 -2.24 -7.65 6.17
CA ILE A 3 -1.25 -7.72 5.09
C ILE A 3 -2.05 -7.78 3.80
N LEU A 4 -1.89 -6.80 2.92
CA LEU A 4 -2.59 -6.77 1.64
C LEU A 4 -1.62 -7.21 0.53
N GLY A 5 -2.10 -8.07 -0.37
CA GLY A 5 -1.34 -8.53 -1.51
C GLY A 5 -2.28 -9.07 -2.59
N LYS A 6 -1.72 -9.69 -3.62
CA LYS A 6 -2.52 -10.26 -4.72
C LYS A 6 -3.63 -11.18 -4.20
N GLY A 7 -4.88 -10.86 -4.53
CA GLY A 7 -6.06 -11.59 -4.07
C GLY A 7 -6.69 -11.05 -2.78
N SER A 8 -6.09 -10.06 -2.12
CA SER A 8 -6.75 -9.28 -1.06
C SER A 8 -7.83 -8.38 -1.65
N SER A 9 -8.89 -8.13 -0.88
CA SER A 9 -9.99 -7.26 -1.29
C SER A 9 -10.71 -6.68 -0.07
N GLY A 10 -11.28 -5.48 -0.22
CA GLY A 10 -11.99 -4.76 0.83
C GLY A 10 -11.56 -3.29 0.95
N ASP A 11 -12.07 -2.60 1.96
CA ASP A 11 -11.79 -1.18 2.20
C ASP A 11 -10.30 -0.85 2.38
N GLY A 12 -9.50 -1.79 2.92
CA GLY A 12 -8.05 -1.62 3.04
C GLY A 12 -7.37 -1.46 1.68
N VAL A 13 -7.77 -2.26 0.69
CA VAL A 13 -7.26 -2.16 -0.69
C VAL A 13 -7.77 -0.90 -1.36
N LYS A 14 -9.02 -0.52 -1.10
CA LYS A 14 -9.59 0.73 -1.62
C LYS A 14 -8.75 1.94 -1.18
N ARG A 15 -8.46 2.05 0.11
CA ARG A 15 -7.63 3.13 0.67
C ARG A 15 -6.21 3.10 0.15
N LEU A 16 -5.65 1.90 -0.03
CA LEU A 16 -4.35 1.72 -0.67
C LEU A 16 -4.34 2.28 -2.09
N GLN A 17 -5.32 1.94 -2.92
CA GLN A 17 -5.46 2.43 -4.28
C GLN A 17 -5.63 3.95 -4.33
N GLU A 18 -6.51 4.50 -3.47
CA GLU A 18 -6.69 5.96 -3.31
C GLU A 18 -5.35 6.64 -3.02
N ARG A 19 -4.60 6.08 -2.07
CA ARG A 19 -3.33 6.67 -1.66
C ARG A 19 -2.25 6.56 -2.73
N LEU A 20 -2.10 5.39 -3.34
CA LEU A 20 -1.16 5.22 -4.46
C LEU A 20 -1.49 6.15 -5.63
N GLN A 21 -2.76 6.47 -5.85
CA GLN A 21 -3.19 7.44 -6.85
C GLN A 21 -2.83 8.87 -6.46
N GLU A 22 -3.01 9.25 -5.19
CA GLU A 22 -2.56 10.56 -4.67
C GLU A 22 -1.03 10.76 -4.82
N PHE A 23 -0.25 9.69 -4.63
CA PHE A 23 1.20 9.72 -4.83
C PHE A 23 1.61 9.59 -6.32
N GLY A 24 0.67 9.35 -7.23
CA GLY A 24 0.92 9.25 -8.67
C GLY A 24 1.43 7.89 -9.16
N PHE A 25 1.43 6.86 -8.31
CA PHE A 25 1.84 5.49 -8.66
C PHE A 25 0.70 4.62 -9.21
N TYR A 26 -0.56 4.99 -8.93
CA TYR A 26 -1.74 4.26 -9.42
C TYR A 26 -2.61 5.15 -10.31
N GLN A 27 -2.96 4.65 -11.49
CA GLN A 27 -3.82 5.36 -12.45
C GLN A 27 -5.09 4.58 -12.82
N GLY A 28 -5.25 3.38 -12.27
CA GLY A 28 -6.40 2.52 -12.51
C GLY A 28 -7.62 2.92 -11.70
N ASP A 29 -8.71 2.20 -11.93
CA ASP A 29 -9.95 2.38 -11.17
C ASP A 29 -9.80 1.86 -9.74
N ILE A 30 -10.46 2.54 -8.80
CA ILE A 30 -10.49 2.13 -7.39
C ILE A 30 -11.57 1.07 -7.24
N THR A 31 -11.16 -0.20 -7.20
CA THR A 31 -12.05 -1.37 -7.25
C THR A 31 -12.17 -2.13 -5.94
N SER A 32 -11.40 -1.73 -4.91
CA SER A 32 -11.27 -2.45 -3.64
C SER A 32 -10.67 -3.86 -3.79
N ASN A 33 -10.15 -4.22 -4.97
CA ASN A 33 -9.54 -5.51 -5.26
C ASN A 33 -8.07 -5.31 -5.57
N PHE A 34 -7.21 -6.13 -4.97
CA PHE A 34 -5.77 -6.06 -5.17
C PHE A 34 -5.43 -6.79 -6.46
N ASN A 35 -5.65 -6.09 -7.57
CA ASN A 35 -5.35 -6.55 -8.91
C ASN A 35 -3.86 -6.34 -9.25
N GLU A 36 -3.46 -6.80 -10.43
CA GLU A 36 -2.08 -6.68 -10.90
C GLU A 36 -1.62 -5.22 -11.06
N GLU A 37 -2.53 -4.31 -11.40
CA GLU A 37 -2.22 -2.88 -11.45
C GLU A 37 -1.91 -2.30 -10.06
N THR A 38 -2.67 -2.71 -9.04
CA THR A 38 -2.42 -2.33 -7.64
C THR A 38 -1.08 -2.90 -7.19
N GLU A 39 -0.79 -4.15 -7.53
CA GLU A 39 0.50 -4.79 -7.23
C GLU A 39 1.68 -4.02 -7.85
N ASN A 40 1.56 -3.63 -9.12
CA ASN A 40 2.58 -2.85 -9.81
C ASN A 40 2.76 -1.45 -9.20
N ALA A 41 1.67 -0.79 -8.83
CA ALA A 41 1.73 0.51 -8.16
C ALA A 41 2.39 0.42 -6.78
N VAL A 42 2.08 -0.63 -6.00
CA VAL A 42 2.73 -0.91 -4.72
C VAL A 42 4.23 -1.13 -4.91
N LYS A 43 4.63 -1.95 -5.90
CA LYS A 43 6.05 -2.20 -6.18
C LYS A 43 6.78 -0.93 -6.59
N ALA A 44 6.16 -0.09 -7.42
CA ALA A 44 6.75 1.19 -7.83
C ALA A 44 6.92 2.15 -6.64
N PHE A 45 5.93 2.21 -5.75
CA PHE A 45 6.04 2.97 -4.50
C PHE A 45 7.16 2.42 -3.61
N GLN A 46 7.19 1.11 -3.40
CA GLN A 46 8.21 0.43 -2.60
C GLN A 46 9.62 0.69 -3.14
N ASP A 47 9.83 0.56 -4.45
CA ASP A 47 11.11 0.85 -5.11
C ASP A 47 11.53 2.33 -4.91
N THR A 48 10.58 3.26 -5.03
CA THR A 48 10.83 4.69 -4.83
C THR A 48 11.20 5.03 -3.39
N ASP A 49 10.58 4.37 -2.42
CA ASP A 49 10.81 4.57 -0.98
C ASP A 49 12.02 3.76 -0.46
N GLY A 50 12.72 3.02 -1.34
CA GLY A 50 13.87 2.17 -0.99
C GLY A 50 13.50 0.91 -0.22
N LEU A 51 12.24 0.50 -0.28
CA LEU A 51 11.70 -0.73 0.30
C LEU A 51 11.87 -1.91 -0.66
N ALA A 52 11.76 -3.12 -0.13
CA ALA A 52 11.67 -4.31 -0.97
C ALA A 52 10.39 -4.23 -1.82
N ALA A 53 10.53 -4.23 -3.14
CA ALA A 53 9.42 -4.22 -4.11
C ALA A 53 8.79 -5.62 -4.27
N ASP A 54 8.43 -6.24 -3.15
CA ASP A 54 7.80 -7.56 -3.11
C ASP A 54 6.30 -7.53 -3.45
N GLY A 55 5.70 -6.34 -3.54
CA GLY A 55 4.29 -6.17 -3.84
C GLY A 55 3.35 -6.51 -2.68
N ILE A 56 3.90 -6.73 -1.49
CA ILE A 56 3.16 -6.99 -0.25
C ILE A 56 3.05 -5.68 0.54
N VAL A 57 1.82 -5.27 0.81
CA VAL A 57 1.53 -4.08 1.62
C VAL A 57 1.44 -4.52 3.08
N GLY A 58 2.59 -4.50 3.74
CA GLY A 58 2.71 -4.63 5.19
C GLY A 58 2.74 -3.29 5.90
N VAL A 59 3.02 -3.31 7.20
CA VAL A 59 3.09 -2.11 8.06
C VAL A 59 4.07 -1.06 7.53
N ILE A 60 5.19 -1.46 6.94
CA ILE A 60 6.20 -0.53 6.40
C ILE A 60 5.63 0.22 5.18
N THR A 61 5.02 -0.50 4.24
CA THR A 61 4.38 0.10 3.07
C THR A 61 3.20 1.00 3.47
N LEU A 62 2.39 0.58 4.45
CA LEU A 62 1.29 1.40 4.98
C LEU A 62 1.78 2.66 5.70
N HIS A 63 2.92 2.59 6.40
CA HIS A 63 3.55 3.77 7.01
C HIS A 63 4.04 4.76 5.95
N GLY A 64 4.72 4.29 4.89
CA GLY A 64 5.15 5.17 3.80
C GLY A 64 3.99 5.87 3.09
N LEU A 65 2.85 5.17 2.98
CA LEU A 65 1.61 5.74 2.43
C LEU A 65 0.83 6.61 3.44
N ASN A 66 1.32 6.77 4.68
CA ASN A 66 0.66 7.49 5.76
C ASN A 66 -0.76 6.97 6.05
N LEU A 67 -0.97 5.65 5.84
CA LEU A 67 -2.23 4.94 6.08
C LEU A 67 -2.35 4.40 7.51
N LEU A 68 -1.27 4.51 8.29
CA LEU A 68 -1.25 4.25 9.72
C LEU A 68 -0.77 5.51 10.46
N PRO A 69 -1.45 5.95 11.53
CA PRO A 69 -0.93 7.00 12.39
C PRO A 69 0.37 6.52 13.04
N ILE A 70 1.39 7.39 13.02
CA ILE A 70 2.66 7.18 13.72
C ILE A 70 2.43 7.00 15.23
N ASN A 71 2.22 5.77 15.68
CA ASN A 71 2.36 5.45 17.10
C ASN A 71 3.84 5.19 17.38
N THR A 72 4.61 6.27 17.51
CA THR A 72 6.00 6.29 18.02
C THR A 72 6.12 5.90 19.50
N THR A 73 5.33 4.95 19.99
CA THR A 73 5.31 4.57 21.41
C THR A 73 5.12 3.07 21.61
N GLU A 74 6.13 2.26 21.32
CA GLU A 74 6.40 0.98 22.02
C GLU A 74 7.91 0.67 22.03
N LEU A 75 8.72 1.65 22.44
CA LEU A 75 10.09 1.43 22.94
C LEU A 75 10.37 2.44 24.05
N VAL A 76 9.68 2.32 25.18
CA VAL A 76 10.17 2.72 26.52
C VAL A 76 9.68 1.75 27.56
#